data_AF-A0AAE9Y699-F1
#
_entry.id   AF-A0AAE9Y699-F1
#
_cell.length_a   1.000
_cell.length_b   1.000
_cell.length_c   1.000
_cell.angle_alpha   90.00
_cell.angle_beta   90.00
_cell.angle_gamma   90.00
#
_symmetry.space_group_name_H-M   'P 1'
#
loop_
_entity.id
_entity.type
_entity.pdbx_description
1 polymer ?
#
loop_
_entity_poly.entity_id
_entity_poly.type
_entity_poly.pdbx_seq_one_letter_code
_entity_poly.pdbx_strand_id
1 'polypeptide(L)'
;MRTLRRVAAALVGVAVAGVLLAVPTSPAGAAGVTTHAWMGLTAIERVSAPELAALLDAHRDQVRAGAMFPDGGYIPGNVHGEEAHWSRFTDAYAARLMARTDCGDLTRPDGPCAAEVAHLMGVIAHGAGDEVWDWLFEPVSPDLDEYYLPEALSAVQDGGGQELTMDIVAIGLHDRPVGPLPALPSKPDIMGAFADVGRTDITEAMVDTGQAGLGIISEAEAGFVAEHLAGVRREMPWMTTNLVSAPGGVSYAADAIAGQWDSMWGRLLGDQPPTRVSVTYPADGQRRIPAAGWVRSYQPGSAPGRGGARTRIAASLTWSLPYVPRSGPSVSAQLPPGAMTLTPVDGTDPLPLLSGYPRAVPYGPDAGEHTIDLQPAADLQPCAWYRVDVTDALLDADGEPVVPTSWTFRTGLDAAGSRCPDDPYTPVENHVRALYQDLLGRTPSDPEVGGWTAQVERGLSRPALVAALVGSGEARRRLVDAAYASDLDRTPDPDGRAFWTEYLRTHPVTMLRTRLLASPEVYAQGGGTDEGYVAHLYDVVLQRPVDTTGSDFWTAQLAGGLSRAAVARRLLVSAEVTRRAVRTTYEDLVDRTPGTAEVDFWAPRVASTDTRTLVRALLRTDAYVAQAQVP
;
A
#
# COMPACT_ATOMS: atom_id res chain seq x y z
N MET A 1 -0.33 -40.11 6.06
CA MET A 1 -0.82 -38.72 6.10
C MET A 1 0.20 -37.69 5.63
N ARG A 2 1.45 -37.64 6.14
CA ARG A 2 2.49 -36.69 5.64
C ARG A 2 2.90 -36.90 4.17
N THR A 3 2.91 -38.14 3.69
CA THR A 3 3.24 -38.49 2.29
C THR A 3 2.12 -38.14 1.31
N LEU A 4 0.85 -38.31 1.70
CA LEU A 4 -0.31 -37.90 0.90
C LEU A 4 -0.42 -36.37 0.75
N ARG A 5 -0.08 -35.60 1.79
CA ARG A 5 0.02 -34.13 1.69
C ARG A 5 1.13 -33.67 0.75
N ARG A 6 2.28 -34.35 0.73
CA ARG A 6 3.38 -34.04 -0.20
C ARG A 6 3.06 -34.40 -1.65
N VAL A 7 2.32 -35.50 -1.88
CA VAL A 7 1.88 -35.90 -3.22
C VAL A 7 0.77 -34.97 -3.74
N ALA A 8 -0.16 -34.55 -2.87
CA ALA A 8 -1.15 -33.53 -3.22
C ALA A 8 -0.50 -32.17 -3.51
N ALA A 9 0.44 -31.71 -2.69
CA ALA A 9 1.20 -30.49 -2.94
C ALA A 9 2.06 -30.56 -4.22
N ALA A 10 2.61 -31.73 -4.56
CA ALA A 10 3.36 -31.92 -5.80
C ALA A 10 2.46 -31.97 -7.05
N LEU A 11 1.27 -32.56 -6.95
CA LEU A 11 0.29 -32.57 -8.05
C LEU A 11 -0.37 -31.20 -8.25
N VAL A 12 -0.61 -30.45 -7.17
CA VAL A 12 -1.08 -29.06 -7.20
C VAL A 12 0.02 -28.14 -7.72
N GLY A 13 1.27 -28.32 -7.30
CA GLY A 13 2.42 -27.62 -7.87
C GLY A 13 2.59 -27.87 -9.37
N VAL A 14 2.27 -29.08 -9.85
CA VAL A 14 2.25 -29.42 -11.29
C VAL A 14 1.03 -28.85 -12.03
N ALA A 15 -0.12 -28.68 -11.37
CA ALA A 15 -1.30 -28.05 -11.96
C ALA A 15 -1.13 -26.52 -12.08
N VAL A 16 -0.64 -25.86 -11.03
CA VAL A 16 -0.30 -24.42 -11.02
C VAL A 16 0.86 -24.15 -11.98
N ALA A 17 1.91 -24.98 -11.95
CA ALA A 17 2.98 -24.91 -12.95
C ALA A 17 2.46 -25.19 -14.36
N GLY A 18 1.53 -26.14 -14.55
CA GLY A 18 0.98 -26.48 -15.86
C GLY A 18 0.19 -25.34 -16.51
N VAL A 19 -0.47 -24.49 -15.71
CA VAL A 19 -1.13 -23.24 -16.14
C VAL A 19 -0.09 -22.16 -16.49
N LEU A 20 1.03 -22.11 -15.76
CA LEU A 20 2.13 -21.14 -15.97
C LEU A 20 3.15 -21.56 -17.05
N LEU A 21 3.23 -22.84 -17.43
CA LEU A 21 4.29 -23.42 -18.27
C LEU A 21 4.08 -23.28 -19.79
N ALA A 22 3.06 -22.54 -20.24
CA ALA A 22 2.60 -22.63 -21.63
C ALA A 22 2.62 -21.36 -22.47
N VAL A 23 3.42 -20.32 -22.21
CA VAL A 23 3.63 -19.26 -23.24
C VAL A 23 5.02 -18.59 -23.16
N PRO A 24 5.79 -18.52 -24.26
CA PRO A 24 6.88 -17.55 -24.40
C PRO A 24 6.28 -16.17 -24.75
N THR A 25 6.42 -15.19 -23.86
CA THR A 25 6.22 -13.72 -24.06
C THR A 25 4.86 -13.25 -24.62
N SER A 26 4.00 -12.67 -23.76
CA SER A 26 2.78 -11.81 -23.93
C SER A 26 1.82 -12.11 -25.11
N PRO A 27 0.48 -12.14 -24.89
CA PRO A 27 -0.31 -11.21 -24.05
C PRO A 27 -1.05 -11.89 -22.88
N ALA A 28 -1.54 -11.06 -21.93
CA ALA A 28 -2.19 -11.37 -20.65
C ALA A 28 -1.65 -12.61 -19.91
N GLY A 29 -0.73 -12.41 -18.97
CA GLY A 29 -0.34 -13.52 -18.06
C GLY A 29 -1.55 -13.94 -17.23
N ALA A 30 -1.77 -15.24 -17.05
CA ALA A 30 -2.83 -15.74 -16.16
C ALA A 30 -2.66 -15.11 -14.78
N ALA A 31 -3.69 -14.42 -14.34
CA ALA A 31 -3.60 -13.50 -13.23
C ALA A 31 -4.07 -14.11 -11.91
N GLY A 32 -3.95 -13.34 -10.83
CA GLY A 32 -4.38 -13.70 -9.49
C GLY A 32 -5.89 -13.73 -9.47
N VAL A 33 -6.46 -14.89 -9.77
CA VAL A 33 -7.89 -15.17 -9.94
C VAL A 33 -8.73 -14.54 -8.81
N THR A 34 -8.23 -14.58 -7.57
CA THR A 34 -8.91 -14.00 -6.40
C THR A 34 -8.84 -12.47 -6.38
N THR A 35 -7.72 -11.89 -6.80
CA THR A 35 -7.50 -10.44 -6.82
C THR A 35 -8.31 -9.75 -7.91
N HIS A 36 -8.43 -10.31 -9.13
CA HIS A 36 -9.30 -9.74 -10.17
C HIS A 36 -10.77 -9.72 -9.75
N ALA A 37 -11.25 -10.82 -9.16
CA ALA A 37 -12.57 -10.86 -8.58
C ALA A 37 -12.75 -9.77 -7.50
N TRP A 38 -11.74 -9.53 -6.67
CA TRP A 38 -11.79 -8.47 -5.67
C TRP A 38 -11.83 -7.07 -6.29
N MET A 39 -11.05 -6.79 -7.33
CA MET A 39 -11.10 -5.52 -8.07
C MET A 39 -12.51 -5.24 -8.59
N GLY A 40 -13.11 -6.22 -9.29
CA GLY A 40 -14.49 -6.12 -9.78
C GLY A 40 -15.52 -5.96 -8.65
N LEU A 41 -15.44 -6.75 -7.59
CA LEU A 41 -16.36 -6.64 -6.45
C LEU A 41 -16.25 -5.30 -5.70
N THR A 42 -15.09 -4.65 -5.75
CA THR A 42 -14.86 -3.31 -5.19
C THR A 42 -15.42 -2.22 -6.12
N ALA A 43 -15.40 -2.44 -7.44
CA ALA A 43 -15.93 -1.51 -8.43
C ALA A 43 -17.46 -1.34 -8.36
N ILE A 44 -18.19 -2.32 -7.79
CA ILE A 44 -19.66 -2.25 -7.61
C ILE A 44 -20.07 -0.99 -6.83
N GLU A 45 -19.27 -0.58 -5.85
CA GLU A 45 -19.55 0.61 -5.02
C GLU A 45 -19.22 1.93 -5.73
N ARG A 46 -18.69 1.88 -6.95
CA ARG A 46 -18.13 3.03 -7.68
C ARG A 46 -18.82 3.34 -9.00
N VAL A 47 -19.69 2.44 -9.48
CA VAL A 47 -20.52 2.70 -10.66
C VAL A 47 -21.45 3.88 -10.40
N SER A 48 -21.70 4.69 -11.43
CA SER A 48 -22.54 5.89 -11.29
C SER A 48 -24.04 5.57 -11.36
N ALA A 49 -24.41 4.47 -12.03
CA ALA A 49 -25.81 4.03 -12.19
C ALA A 49 -26.29 3.19 -10.99
N PRO A 50 -27.29 3.65 -10.20
CA PRO A 50 -27.80 2.91 -9.04
C PRO A 50 -28.42 1.55 -9.42
N GLU A 51 -29.05 1.45 -10.59
CA GLU A 51 -29.64 0.21 -11.10
C GLU A 51 -28.57 -0.83 -11.42
N LEU A 52 -27.45 -0.39 -11.99
CA LEU A 52 -26.29 -1.26 -12.23
C LEU A 52 -25.68 -1.72 -10.91
N ALA A 53 -25.47 -0.81 -9.94
CA ALA A 53 -24.98 -1.17 -8.62
C ALA A 53 -25.86 -2.23 -7.94
N ALA A 54 -27.19 -2.05 -7.98
CA ALA A 54 -28.14 -2.98 -7.41
C ALA A 54 -28.15 -4.35 -8.12
N LEU A 55 -28.02 -4.37 -9.45
CA LEU A 55 -27.92 -5.60 -10.23
C LEU A 55 -26.63 -6.35 -9.88
N LEU A 56 -25.48 -5.67 -9.87
CA LEU A 56 -24.20 -6.30 -9.59
C LEU A 56 -24.09 -6.78 -8.14
N ASP A 57 -24.63 -6.03 -7.17
CA ASP A 57 -24.65 -6.46 -5.76
C ASP A 57 -25.56 -7.68 -5.54
N ALA A 58 -26.68 -7.78 -6.27
CA ALA A 58 -27.54 -8.96 -6.24
C ALA A 58 -26.89 -10.21 -6.88
N HIS A 59 -25.89 -10.02 -7.76
CA HIS A 59 -25.25 -11.07 -8.54
C HIS A 59 -23.72 -11.13 -8.35
N ARG A 60 -23.22 -10.83 -7.15
CA ARG A 60 -21.77 -10.82 -6.84
C ARG A 60 -21.05 -12.12 -7.19
N ASP A 61 -21.70 -13.27 -7.06
CA ASP A 61 -21.13 -14.56 -7.46
C ASP A 61 -20.90 -14.64 -8.97
N GLN A 62 -21.75 -14.02 -9.79
CA GLN A 62 -21.57 -13.96 -11.25
C GLN A 62 -20.53 -12.90 -11.65
N VAL A 63 -20.45 -11.77 -10.92
CA VAL A 63 -19.33 -10.83 -11.10
C VAL A 63 -17.99 -11.53 -10.83
N ARG A 64 -17.91 -12.29 -9.72
CA ARG A 64 -16.74 -13.14 -9.43
C ARG A 64 -16.49 -14.15 -10.54
N ALA A 65 -17.50 -14.88 -10.98
CA ALA A 65 -17.35 -15.89 -12.03
C ALA A 65 -16.84 -15.30 -13.35
N GLY A 66 -17.38 -14.15 -13.76
CA GLY A 66 -16.93 -13.43 -14.94
C GLY A 66 -15.50 -12.93 -14.79
N ALA A 67 -15.14 -12.39 -13.63
CA ALA A 67 -13.79 -11.90 -13.36
C ALA A 67 -12.72 -13.00 -13.30
N MET A 68 -13.13 -14.25 -13.11
CA MET A 68 -12.24 -15.41 -13.12
C MET A 68 -12.25 -16.13 -14.49
N PHE A 69 -13.24 -15.85 -15.34
CA PHE A 69 -13.49 -16.61 -16.56
C PHE A 69 -12.32 -16.60 -17.56
N PRO A 70 -11.67 -15.45 -17.86
CA PRO A 70 -10.58 -15.42 -18.83
C PRO A 70 -9.38 -16.32 -18.43
N ASP A 71 -9.03 -16.36 -17.15
CA ASP A 71 -7.94 -17.22 -16.64
C ASP A 71 -8.20 -18.71 -16.87
N GLY A 72 -9.47 -19.12 -16.94
CA GLY A 72 -9.86 -20.49 -17.25
C GLY A 72 -9.33 -20.96 -18.61
N GLY A 73 -9.03 -20.01 -19.48
CA GLY A 73 -8.50 -20.23 -20.81
C GLY A 73 -7.02 -20.57 -20.88
N TYR A 74 -6.28 -20.43 -19.78
CA TYR A 74 -4.87 -20.83 -19.66
C TYR A 74 -4.69 -22.21 -19.05
N ILE A 75 -5.78 -22.86 -18.60
CA ILE A 75 -5.73 -24.25 -18.13
C ILE A 75 -5.34 -25.17 -19.29
N PRO A 76 -4.38 -26.10 -19.11
CA PRO A 76 -3.90 -26.98 -20.18
C PRO A 76 -5.02 -27.59 -21.03
N GLY A 77 -4.92 -27.39 -22.35
CA GLY A 77 -5.95 -27.83 -23.32
C GLY A 77 -7.00 -26.76 -23.66
N ASN A 78 -6.94 -25.58 -23.02
CA ASN A 78 -7.75 -24.42 -23.37
C ASN A 78 -6.96 -23.39 -24.19
N VAL A 79 -7.70 -22.58 -24.94
CA VAL A 79 -7.16 -21.49 -25.78
C VAL A 79 -8.06 -20.26 -25.79
N HIS A 80 -9.04 -20.21 -24.88
CA HIS A 80 -10.04 -19.13 -24.87
C HIS A 80 -9.59 -17.89 -24.09
N GLY A 81 -8.50 -18.00 -23.32
CA GLY A 81 -8.13 -17.02 -22.31
C GLY A 81 -7.85 -15.68 -22.94
N GLU A 82 -6.78 -15.58 -23.70
CA GLU A 82 -6.38 -14.38 -24.43
C GLU A 82 -7.57 -13.61 -25.03
N GLU A 83 -8.45 -14.27 -25.79
CA GLU A 83 -9.57 -13.57 -26.43
C GLU A 83 -10.60 -13.04 -25.41
N ALA A 84 -10.84 -13.76 -24.32
CA ALA A 84 -11.83 -13.40 -23.32
C ALA A 84 -11.47 -12.15 -22.50
N HIS A 85 -10.21 -11.70 -22.51
CA HIS A 85 -9.77 -10.51 -21.77
C HIS A 85 -10.23 -9.21 -22.43
N TRP A 86 -10.53 -9.24 -23.73
CA TRP A 86 -10.52 -8.03 -24.53
C TRP A 86 -11.89 -7.58 -25.04
N SER A 87 -11.98 -6.28 -25.34
CA SER A 87 -13.19 -5.59 -25.79
C SER A 87 -13.85 -6.26 -26.98
N ARG A 88 -13.06 -6.82 -27.90
CA ARG A 88 -13.62 -7.57 -29.04
C ARG A 88 -14.58 -8.68 -28.59
N PHE A 89 -14.25 -9.44 -27.54
CA PHE A 89 -15.11 -10.49 -27.01
C PHE A 89 -16.27 -9.94 -26.18
N THR A 90 -16.01 -9.00 -25.27
CA THR A 90 -17.04 -8.46 -24.38
C THR A 90 -18.12 -7.70 -25.17
N ASP A 91 -17.74 -7.03 -26.24
CA ASP A 91 -18.66 -6.37 -27.17
C ASP A 91 -19.53 -7.36 -27.95
N ALA A 92 -18.93 -8.46 -28.42
CA ALA A 92 -19.70 -9.53 -29.05
C ALA A 92 -20.68 -10.16 -28.07
N TYR A 93 -20.27 -10.37 -26.81
CA TYR A 93 -21.15 -10.90 -25.78
C TYR A 93 -22.29 -9.93 -25.45
N ALA A 94 -22.00 -8.63 -25.29
CA ALA A 94 -23.00 -7.58 -25.10
C ALA A 94 -24.00 -7.53 -26.26
N ALA A 95 -23.52 -7.59 -27.51
CA ALA A 95 -24.38 -7.58 -28.69
C ALA A 95 -25.37 -8.76 -28.71
N ARG A 96 -24.95 -9.95 -28.25
CA ARG A 96 -25.85 -11.10 -28.12
C ARG A 96 -26.92 -10.89 -27.05
N LEU A 97 -26.56 -10.31 -25.91
CA LEU A 97 -27.53 -9.96 -24.86
C LEU A 97 -28.54 -8.93 -25.36
N MET A 98 -28.10 -7.91 -26.09
CA MET A 98 -28.99 -6.90 -26.68
C MET A 98 -29.92 -7.47 -27.75
N ALA A 99 -29.50 -8.54 -28.44
CA ALA A 99 -30.33 -9.22 -29.45
C ALA A 99 -31.40 -10.15 -28.83
N ARG A 100 -31.31 -10.46 -27.54
CA ARG A 100 -32.25 -11.36 -26.84
C ARG A 100 -33.53 -10.63 -26.44
N THR A 101 -34.65 -11.11 -26.98
CA THR A 101 -35.99 -10.57 -26.66
C THR A 101 -36.57 -11.10 -25.36
N ASP A 102 -36.01 -12.19 -24.82
CA ASP A 102 -36.45 -12.82 -23.58
C ASP A 102 -35.85 -12.19 -22.31
N CYS A 103 -34.88 -11.28 -22.46
CA CYS A 103 -34.26 -10.58 -21.34
C CYS A 103 -35.20 -9.59 -20.62
N GLY A 104 -36.25 -9.10 -21.30
CA GLY A 104 -37.14 -8.10 -20.73
C GLY A 104 -36.40 -6.81 -20.36
N ASP A 105 -36.71 -6.27 -19.18
CA ASP A 105 -36.07 -5.07 -18.65
C ASP A 105 -34.71 -5.42 -18.00
N LEU A 106 -33.62 -5.04 -18.67
CA LEU A 106 -32.25 -5.28 -18.21
C LEU A 106 -31.91 -4.57 -16.90
N THR A 107 -32.66 -3.53 -16.51
CA THR A 107 -32.42 -2.77 -15.28
C THR A 107 -32.86 -3.53 -14.02
N ARG A 108 -33.61 -4.63 -14.17
CA ARG A 108 -34.11 -5.41 -13.05
C ARG A 108 -33.03 -6.34 -12.48
N PRO A 109 -32.68 -6.24 -11.18
CA PRO A 109 -31.76 -7.18 -10.54
C PRO A 109 -32.24 -8.62 -10.53
N ASP A 110 -33.55 -8.88 -10.64
CA ASP A 110 -34.14 -10.23 -10.72
C ASP A 110 -34.56 -10.61 -12.15
N GLY A 111 -34.10 -9.84 -13.15
CA GLY A 111 -34.43 -10.04 -14.55
C GLY A 111 -33.84 -11.34 -15.13
N PRO A 112 -34.45 -11.89 -16.21
CA PRO A 112 -34.00 -13.14 -16.84
C PRO A 112 -32.55 -13.16 -17.30
N CYS A 113 -31.96 -12.00 -17.63
CA CYS A 113 -30.57 -11.88 -18.10
C CYS A 113 -29.64 -11.17 -17.09
N ALA A 114 -30.09 -10.95 -15.86
CA ALA A 114 -29.31 -10.21 -14.85
C ALA A 114 -28.00 -10.93 -14.50
N ALA A 115 -28.01 -12.27 -14.47
CA ALA A 115 -26.83 -13.07 -14.23
C ALA A 115 -25.81 -12.98 -15.39
N GLU A 116 -26.27 -12.98 -16.63
CA GLU A 116 -25.42 -12.78 -17.82
C GLU A 116 -24.80 -11.39 -17.85
N VAL A 117 -25.57 -10.33 -17.52
CA VAL A 117 -25.04 -8.96 -17.40
C VAL A 117 -23.95 -8.92 -16.33
N ALA A 118 -24.21 -9.47 -15.14
CA ALA A 118 -23.22 -9.49 -14.06
C ALA A 118 -21.95 -10.26 -14.44
N HIS A 119 -22.09 -11.38 -15.17
CA HIS A 119 -20.95 -12.13 -15.67
C HIS A 119 -20.18 -11.35 -16.75
N LEU A 120 -20.86 -10.71 -17.71
CA LEU A 120 -20.21 -9.85 -18.70
C LEU A 120 -19.40 -8.73 -18.02
N MET A 121 -19.98 -8.06 -17.02
CA MET A 121 -19.30 -7.04 -16.24
C MET A 121 -18.08 -7.64 -15.50
N GLY A 122 -18.22 -8.83 -14.93
CA GLY A 122 -17.08 -9.56 -14.37
C GLY A 122 -15.94 -9.77 -15.39
N VAL A 123 -16.25 -10.20 -16.62
CA VAL A 123 -15.23 -10.40 -17.67
C VAL A 123 -14.53 -9.08 -18.02
N ILE A 124 -15.28 -7.98 -18.14
CA ILE A 124 -14.72 -6.64 -18.37
C ILE A 124 -13.78 -6.25 -17.22
N ALA A 125 -14.18 -6.55 -15.98
CA ALA A 125 -13.37 -6.24 -14.81
C ALA A 125 -12.02 -6.96 -14.79
N HIS A 126 -11.96 -8.17 -15.34
CA HIS A 126 -10.72 -8.92 -15.47
C HIS A 126 -9.72 -8.19 -16.37
N GLY A 127 -10.09 -7.94 -17.64
CA GLY A 127 -9.20 -7.29 -18.60
C GLY A 127 -8.78 -5.88 -18.20
N ALA A 128 -9.71 -5.09 -17.65
CA ALA A 128 -9.40 -3.76 -17.12
C ALA A 128 -8.43 -3.82 -15.93
N GLY A 129 -8.59 -4.83 -15.06
CA GLY A 129 -7.68 -5.10 -13.95
C GLY A 129 -6.27 -5.39 -14.44
N ASP A 130 -6.12 -6.30 -15.42
CA ASP A 130 -4.83 -6.64 -16.04
C ASP A 130 -4.14 -5.40 -16.60
N GLU A 131 -4.83 -4.62 -17.43
CA GLU A 131 -4.24 -3.46 -18.10
C GLU A 131 -3.57 -2.50 -17.10
N VAL A 132 -4.27 -2.15 -16.02
CA VAL A 132 -3.77 -1.16 -15.05
C VAL A 132 -2.77 -1.78 -14.08
N TRP A 133 -2.94 -3.06 -13.73
CA TRP A 133 -2.08 -3.76 -12.81
C TRP A 133 -0.69 -3.99 -13.41
N ASP A 134 -0.64 -4.60 -14.59
CA ASP A 134 0.59 -4.89 -15.32
C ASP A 134 1.33 -3.61 -15.72
N TRP A 135 0.58 -2.54 -15.98
CA TRP A 135 1.19 -1.27 -16.37
C TRP A 135 1.62 -0.40 -15.18
N LEU A 136 0.93 -0.39 -14.05
CA LEU A 136 1.21 0.57 -12.98
C LEU A 136 1.69 -0.06 -11.67
N PHE A 137 1.17 -1.24 -11.32
CA PHE A 137 1.47 -1.85 -10.02
C PHE A 137 2.64 -2.83 -10.09
N GLU A 138 2.58 -3.85 -10.97
CA GLU A 138 3.62 -4.88 -11.07
C GLU A 138 5.04 -4.29 -11.25
N PRO A 139 5.25 -3.21 -12.03
CA PRO A 139 6.58 -2.63 -12.22
C PRO A 139 7.21 -2.03 -10.96
N VAL A 140 6.48 -1.89 -9.84
CA VAL A 140 7.05 -1.43 -8.57
C VAL A 140 8.01 -2.47 -7.98
N SER A 141 7.74 -3.76 -8.19
CA SER A 141 8.57 -4.82 -7.63
C SER A 141 10.00 -4.84 -8.17
N PRO A 142 10.24 -4.76 -9.50
CA PRO A 142 11.59 -4.53 -10.00
C PRO A 142 12.19 -3.16 -9.59
N ASP A 143 11.39 -2.14 -9.29
CA ASP A 143 11.91 -0.86 -8.75
C ASP A 143 12.41 -0.99 -7.30
N LEU A 144 11.84 -1.90 -6.52
CA LEU A 144 12.15 -2.11 -5.10
C LEU A 144 12.94 -3.38 -4.79
N ASP A 145 13.21 -4.20 -5.82
CA ASP A 145 13.82 -5.54 -5.71
C ASP A 145 13.00 -6.49 -4.82
N GLU A 146 11.67 -6.46 -4.96
CA GLU A 146 10.74 -7.29 -4.19
C GLU A 146 10.27 -8.50 -4.99
N TYR A 147 10.70 -9.70 -4.60
CA TYR A 147 10.33 -10.95 -5.26
C TYR A 147 10.09 -12.08 -4.27
N TYR A 148 9.06 -12.88 -4.51
CA TYR A 148 8.82 -14.10 -3.75
C TYR A 148 8.38 -15.22 -4.68
N LEU A 149 9.21 -16.26 -4.79
CA LEU A 149 8.87 -17.47 -5.53
C LEU A 149 8.99 -18.68 -4.61
N PRO A 150 7.90 -19.43 -4.36
CA PRO A 150 7.97 -20.70 -3.64
C PRO A 150 9.01 -21.63 -4.26
N GLU A 151 9.84 -22.30 -3.44
CA GLU A 151 10.88 -23.21 -3.92
C GLU A 151 10.30 -24.31 -4.83
N ALA A 152 9.08 -24.77 -4.54
CA ALA A 152 8.35 -25.75 -5.36
C ALA A 152 8.03 -25.26 -6.79
N LEU A 153 8.00 -23.94 -7.01
CA LEU A 153 7.70 -23.30 -8.30
C LEU A 153 8.98 -22.74 -8.97
N SER A 154 10.11 -22.70 -8.26
CA SER A 154 11.38 -22.18 -8.76
C SER A 154 12.00 -22.94 -9.94
N ALA A 155 11.54 -24.17 -10.20
CA ALA A 155 11.98 -24.97 -11.33
C ALA A 155 11.26 -24.64 -12.65
N VAL A 156 10.18 -23.86 -12.58
CA VAL A 156 9.20 -23.70 -13.67
C VAL A 156 8.75 -22.26 -13.91
N GLN A 157 9.12 -21.34 -13.01
CA GLN A 157 8.79 -19.92 -13.09
C GLN A 157 10.06 -19.10 -12.82
N ASP A 158 10.20 -17.94 -13.47
CA ASP A 158 11.22 -16.97 -13.10
C ASP A 158 10.75 -16.11 -11.90
N GLY A 159 11.52 -15.09 -11.51
CA GLY A 159 11.12 -14.20 -10.42
C GLY A 159 9.91 -13.32 -10.74
N GLY A 160 9.44 -13.26 -11.99
CA GLY A 160 8.28 -12.47 -12.42
C GLY A 160 6.94 -13.22 -12.26
N GLY A 161 5.85 -12.47 -12.32
CA GLY A 161 4.47 -12.95 -12.15
C GLY A 161 4.06 -12.96 -10.68
N GLN A 162 3.65 -11.81 -10.15
CA GLN A 162 3.30 -11.65 -8.73
C GLN A 162 1.88 -12.10 -8.40
N GLU A 163 1.11 -12.47 -9.42
CA GLU A 163 -0.28 -12.89 -9.39
C GLU A 163 -0.62 -13.86 -8.24
N LEU A 164 0.15 -14.95 -8.10
CA LEU A 164 -0.05 -15.89 -7.00
C LEU A 164 0.22 -15.26 -5.62
N THR A 165 1.21 -14.36 -5.53
CA THR A 165 1.57 -13.70 -4.26
C THR A 165 0.53 -12.67 -3.85
N MET A 166 -0.13 -12.02 -4.80
CA MET A 166 -1.27 -11.14 -4.56
C MET A 166 -2.44 -11.91 -3.99
N ASP A 167 -2.78 -13.07 -4.56
CA ASP A 167 -3.90 -13.88 -4.07
C ASP A 167 -3.65 -14.40 -2.65
N ILE A 168 -2.41 -14.80 -2.36
CA ILE A 168 -1.99 -15.12 -0.98
C ILE A 168 -2.24 -13.94 -0.03
N VAL A 169 -1.98 -12.70 -0.46
CA VAL A 169 -2.21 -11.48 0.33
C VAL A 169 -3.70 -11.15 0.42
N ALA A 170 -4.44 -11.20 -0.69
CA ALA A 170 -5.87 -10.95 -0.75
C ALA A 170 -6.65 -11.89 0.18
N ILE A 171 -6.36 -13.20 0.12
CA ILE A 171 -6.99 -14.20 0.98
C ILE A 171 -6.50 -14.04 2.43
N GLY A 172 -5.18 -13.95 2.62
CA GLY A 172 -4.56 -14.05 3.95
C GLY A 172 -4.61 -12.79 4.81
N LEU A 173 -4.69 -11.60 4.21
CA LEU A 173 -4.69 -10.32 4.92
C LEU A 173 -5.96 -9.49 4.71
N HIS A 174 -6.74 -9.79 3.66
CA HIS A 174 -7.95 -9.02 3.34
C HIS A 174 -9.24 -9.85 3.42
N ASP A 175 -9.19 -11.11 3.85
CA ASP A 175 -10.35 -11.99 3.99
C ASP A 175 -11.18 -12.09 2.70
N ARG A 176 -10.51 -12.14 1.55
CA ARG A 176 -11.19 -12.26 0.25
C ARG A 176 -11.73 -13.68 0.03
N PRO A 177 -12.94 -13.81 -0.54
CA PRO A 177 -13.63 -15.09 -0.63
C PRO A 177 -12.94 -16.06 -1.60
N VAL A 178 -12.82 -17.30 -1.16
CA VAL A 178 -12.46 -18.47 -1.97
C VAL A 178 -13.62 -19.45 -1.93
N GLY A 179 -14.05 -19.96 -3.07
CA GLY A 179 -15.23 -20.82 -3.11
C GLY A 179 -15.68 -21.23 -4.50
N PRO A 180 -16.65 -22.15 -4.58
CA PRO A 180 -17.10 -22.68 -5.87
C PRO A 180 -17.64 -21.56 -6.75
N LEU A 181 -17.30 -21.61 -8.02
CA LEU A 181 -17.90 -20.74 -9.02
C LEU A 181 -19.36 -21.17 -9.29
N PRO A 182 -20.29 -20.23 -9.49
CA PRO A 182 -21.61 -20.57 -10.02
C PRO A 182 -21.47 -21.12 -11.45
N ALA A 183 -22.50 -21.83 -11.91
CA ALA A 183 -22.59 -22.20 -13.32
C ALA A 183 -22.61 -20.94 -14.20
N LEU A 184 -22.02 -21.05 -15.41
CA LEU A 184 -22.13 -19.99 -16.42
C LEU A 184 -23.60 -19.66 -16.67
N PRO A 185 -23.97 -18.37 -16.70
CA PRO A 185 -25.37 -17.96 -16.82
C PRO A 185 -25.92 -18.27 -18.21
N SER A 186 -25.11 -18.15 -19.27
CA SER A 186 -25.47 -18.57 -20.63
C SER A 186 -24.24 -19.06 -21.41
N LYS A 187 -24.01 -20.38 -21.41
CA LYS A 187 -22.97 -20.99 -22.25
C LYS A 187 -23.22 -20.74 -23.76
N PRO A 188 -24.46 -20.83 -24.29
CA PRO A 188 -24.71 -20.54 -25.70
C PRO A 188 -24.31 -19.12 -26.12
N ASP A 189 -24.54 -18.11 -25.27
CA ASP A 189 -24.16 -16.73 -25.59
C ASP A 189 -22.65 -16.53 -25.53
N ILE A 190 -21.96 -17.12 -24.55
CA ILE A 190 -20.50 -17.10 -24.45
C ILE A 190 -19.85 -17.77 -25.68
N MET A 191 -20.32 -18.96 -26.06
CA MET A 191 -19.81 -19.67 -27.24
C MET A 191 -20.13 -18.92 -28.53
N GLY A 192 -21.32 -18.30 -28.60
CA GLY A 192 -21.72 -17.44 -29.70
C GLY A 192 -20.81 -16.22 -29.84
N ALA A 193 -20.48 -15.54 -28.73
CA ALA A 193 -19.59 -14.38 -28.73
C ALA A 193 -18.20 -14.74 -29.26
N PHE A 194 -17.64 -15.88 -28.86
CA PHE A 194 -16.40 -16.38 -29.45
C PHE A 194 -16.52 -16.65 -30.96
N ALA A 195 -17.61 -17.27 -31.40
CA ALA A 195 -17.84 -17.51 -32.83
C ALA A 195 -17.97 -16.19 -33.61
N ASP A 196 -18.64 -15.18 -33.05
CA ASP A 196 -18.86 -13.87 -33.66
C ASP A 196 -17.53 -13.11 -33.87
N VAL A 197 -16.54 -13.32 -33.00
CA VAL A 197 -15.18 -12.77 -33.14
C VAL A 197 -14.22 -13.68 -33.92
N GLY A 198 -14.73 -14.77 -34.50
CA GLY A 198 -13.97 -15.69 -35.36
C GLY A 198 -13.23 -16.81 -34.63
N ARG A 199 -13.50 -17.04 -33.34
CA ARG A 199 -12.94 -18.13 -32.52
C ARG A 199 -13.84 -19.36 -32.48
N THR A 200 -14.07 -19.97 -33.65
CA THR A 200 -14.84 -21.22 -33.75
C THR A 200 -14.06 -22.46 -33.27
N ASP A 201 -12.79 -22.29 -32.91
CA ASP A 201 -11.93 -23.31 -32.33
C ASP A 201 -12.19 -23.56 -30.83
N ILE A 202 -12.85 -22.62 -30.16
CA ILE A 202 -13.23 -22.75 -28.74
C ILE A 202 -14.46 -23.65 -28.64
N THR A 203 -14.45 -24.60 -27.72
CA THR A 203 -15.53 -25.58 -27.51
C THR A 203 -16.12 -25.50 -26.11
N GLU A 204 -17.36 -25.98 -25.94
CA GLU A 204 -17.99 -26.05 -24.60
C GLU A 204 -17.16 -26.88 -23.63
N ALA A 205 -16.56 -27.98 -24.10
CA ALA A 205 -15.73 -28.86 -23.28
C ALA A 205 -14.46 -28.16 -22.77
N MET A 206 -13.87 -27.27 -23.58
CA MET A 206 -12.78 -26.39 -23.14
C MET A 206 -13.28 -25.50 -22.01
N VAL A 207 -14.34 -24.73 -22.24
CA VAL A 207 -14.91 -23.83 -21.23
C VAL A 207 -15.25 -24.54 -19.92
N ASP A 208 -15.86 -25.74 -19.98
CA ASP A 208 -16.16 -26.56 -18.79
C ASP A 208 -14.89 -27.01 -18.05
N THR A 209 -13.86 -27.39 -18.79
CA THR A 209 -12.56 -27.77 -18.22
C THR A 209 -11.90 -26.56 -17.57
N GLY A 210 -11.99 -25.39 -18.19
CA GLY A 210 -11.51 -24.12 -17.66
C GLY A 210 -12.19 -23.78 -16.33
N GLN A 211 -13.52 -23.78 -16.30
CA GLN A 211 -14.29 -23.52 -15.08
C GLN A 211 -13.97 -24.49 -13.94
N ALA A 212 -13.88 -25.79 -14.25
CA ALA A 212 -13.54 -26.80 -13.26
C ALA A 212 -12.12 -26.60 -12.68
N GLY A 213 -11.15 -26.25 -13.54
CA GLY A 213 -9.79 -25.99 -13.09
C GLY A 213 -9.66 -24.72 -12.27
N LEU A 214 -10.40 -23.65 -12.59
CA LEU A 214 -10.41 -22.41 -11.78
C LEU A 214 -10.87 -22.66 -10.34
N GLY A 215 -11.91 -23.49 -10.16
CA GLY A 215 -12.36 -23.90 -8.83
C GLY A 215 -11.26 -24.62 -8.03
N ILE A 216 -10.48 -25.47 -8.69
CA ILE A 216 -9.34 -26.17 -8.07
C ILE A 216 -8.20 -25.19 -7.72
N ILE A 217 -7.91 -24.24 -8.60
CA ILE A 217 -6.86 -23.22 -8.41
C ILE A 217 -7.20 -22.33 -7.21
N SER A 218 -8.41 -21.78 -7.15
CA SER A 218 -8.84 -20.92 -6.04
C SER A 218 -8.82 -21.65 -4.69
N GLU A 219 -9.21 -22.93 -4.65
CA GLU A 219 -9.06 -23.76 -3.45
C GLU A 219 -7.59 -24.02 -3.08
N ALA A 220 -6.72 -24.18 -4.08
CA ALA A 220 -5.29 -24.37 -3.86
C ALA A 220 -4.62 -23.11 -3.31
N GLU A 221 -4.91 -21.93 -3.86
CA GLU A 221 -4.40 -20.63 -3.37
C GLU A 221 -4.69 -20.42 -1.88
N ALA A 222 -5.90 -20.75 -1.43
CA ALA A 222 -6.27 -20.71 -0.02
C ALA A 222 -5.37 -21.62 0.85
N GLY A 223 -4.98 -22.78 0.31
CA GLY A 223 -4.03 -23.69 0.94
C GLY A 223 -2.61 -23.14 1.04
N PHE A 224 -2.20 -22.28 0.10
CA PHE A 224 -0.86 -21.68 0.06
C PHE A 224 -0.70 -20.59 1.12
N VAL A 225 -1.77 -19.91 1.53
CA VAL A 225 -1.74 -18.83 2.53
C VAL A 225 -1.01 -19.26 3.81
N ALA A 226 -1.37 -20.43 4.35
CA ALA A 226 -0.82 -20.91 5.61
C ALA A 226 0.70 -21.17 5.55
N GLU A 227 1.24 -21.49 4.38
CA GLU A 227 2.66 -21.80 4.17
C GLU A 227 3.47 -20.58 3.72
N HIS A 228 2.90 -19.74 2.86
CA HIS A 228 3.65 -18.74 2.09
C HIS A 228 3.45 -17.31 2.57
N LEU A 229 2.34 -16.97 3.23
CA LEU A 229 2.04 -15.58 3.60
C LEU A 229 3.15 -14.91 4.42
N ALA A 230 3.75 -15.64 5.37
CA ALA A 230 4.85 -15.11 6.17
C ALA A 230 6.14 -14.87 5.36
N GLY A 231 6.35 -15.63 4.29
CA GLY A 231 7.44 -15.43 3.33
C GLY A 231 7.18 -14.22 2.45
N VAL A 232 5.99 -14.14 1.84
CA VAL A 232 5.57 -13.02 0.99
C VAL A 232 5.70 -11.69 1.75
N ARG A 233 5.20 -11.61 2.99
CA ARG A 233 5.31 -10.39 3.82
C ARG A 233 6.75 -9.96 4.13
N ARG A 234 7.70 -10.89 4.08
CA ARG A 234 9.11 -10.62 4.39
C ARG A 234 9.88 -10.19 3.16
N GLU A 235 9.68 -10.85 2.02
CA GLU A 235 10.40 -10.57 0.78
C GLU A 235 9.73 -9.51 -0.10
N MET A 236 8.41 -9.29 0.07
CA MET A 236 7.61 -8.32 -0.70
C MET A 236 6.81 -7.35 0.21
N PRO A 237 7.49 -6.66 1.15
CA PRO A 237 6.81 -5.86 2.16
C PRO A 237 6.06 -4.65 1.59
N TRP A 238 6.53 -4.01 0.51
CA TRP A 238 5.82 -2.92 -0.14
C TRP A 238 4.55 -3.44 -0.81
N MET A 239 4.62 -4.50 -1.61
CA MET A 239 3.45 -5.06 -2.29
C MET A 239 2.36 -5.42 -1.27
N THR A 240 2.73 -6.16 -0.23
CA THR A 240 1.76 -6.57 0.82
C THR A 240 1.13 -5.41 1.57
N THR A 241 1.81 -4.27 1.66
CA THR A 241 1.33 -3.07 2.35
C THR A 241 0.45 -2.20 1.44
N ASN A 242 0.73 -2.18 0.14
CA ASN A 242 0.17 -1.19 -0.79
C ASN A 242 -0.76 -1.77 -1.86
N LEU A 243 -1.03 -3.09 -1.84
CA LEU A 243 -1.91 -3.81 -2.79
C LEU A 243 -3.23 -3.09 -3.10
N VAL A 244 -3.81 -2.44 -2.09
CA VAL A 244 -5.10 -1.75 -2.26
C VAL A 244 -4.95 -0.34 -2.81
N SER A 245 -4.05 0.46 -2.25
CA SER A 245 -4.05 1.92 -2.40
C SER A 245 -3.05 2.47 -3.40
N ALA A 246 -2.06 1.68 -3.83
CA ALA A 246 -1.09 2.14 -4.82
C ALA A 246 -1.71 2.26 -6.23
N PRO A 247 -1.10 3.07 -7.13
CA PRO A 247 -1.46 3.09 -8.55
C PRO A 247 -1.45 1.67 -9.16
N GLY A 248 -2.46 1.36 -9.98
CA GLY A 248 -2.69 0.01 -10.52
C GLY A 248 -3.23 -1.01 -9.52
N GLY A 249 -3.20 -0.73 -8.21
CA GLY A 249 -3.72 -1.62 -7.17
C GLY A 249 -5.25 -1.68 -7.16
N VAL A 250 -5.82 -2.40 -6.18
CA VAL A 250 -7.26 -2.74 -6.15
C VAL A 250 -8.17 -1.51 -6.27
N SER A 251 -7.83 -0.43 -5.58
CA SER A 251 -8.61 0.80 -5.65
C SER A 251 -8.50 1.48 -7.01
N TYR A 252 -7.31 1.56 -7.59
CA TYR A 252 -7.14 2.16 -8.91
C TYR A 252 -7.89 1.37 -9.98
N ALA A 253 -7.74 0.04 -9.96
CA ALA A 253 -8.45 -0.86 -10.87
C ALA A 253 -9.97 -0.73 -10.72
N ALA A 254 -10.49 -0.64 -9.49
CA ALA A 254 -11.92 -0.47 -9.27
C ALA A 254 -12.48 0.83 -9.88
N ASP A 255 -11.73 1.94 -9.91
CA ASP A 255 -12.14 3.17 -10.61
C ASP A 255 -12.14 2.98 -12.14
N ALA A 256 -11.10 2.33 -12.67
CA ALA A 256 -11.01 2.01 -14.10
C ALA A 256 -12.18 1.13 -14.56
N ILE A 257 -12.43 0.05 -13.81
CA ILE A 257 -13.51 -0.93 -14.05
C ILE A 257 -14.88 -0.26 -14.00
N ALA A 258 -15.16 0.53 -12.96
CA ALA A 258 -16.45 1.19 -12.82
C ALA A 258 -16.76 2.12 -13.99
N GLY A 259 -15.76 2.87 -14.47
CA GLY A 259 -15.91 3.70 -15.67
C GLY A 259 -16.25 2.90 -16.93
N GLN A 260 -15.61 1.74 -17.12
CA GLN A 260 -15.93 0.85 -18.25
C GLN A 260 -17.31 0.21 -18.12
N TRP A 261 -17.70 -0.18 -16.91
CA TRP A 261 -19.03 -0.71 -16.62
C TRP A 261 -20.14 0.30 -16.89
N ASP A 262 -19.95 1.56 -16.51
CA ASP A 262 -20.92 2.63 -16.79
C ASP A 262 -21.12 2.82 -18.31
N SER A 263 -20.03 2.74 -19.08
CA SER A 263 -20.10 2.80 -20.55
C SER A 263 -20.83 1.59 -21.14
N MET A 264 -20.44 0.38 -20.75
CA MET A 264 -21.09 -0.86 -21.18
C MET A 264 -22.57 -0.91 -20.78
N TRP A 265 -22.91 -0.37 -19.61
CA TRP A 265 -24.29 -0.31 -19.13
C TRP A 265 -25.15 0.59 -20.00
N GLY A 266 -24.66 1.80 -20.34
CA GLY A 266 -25.33 2.66 -21.32
C GLY A 266 -25.56 1.92 -22.64
N ARG A 267 -24.52 1.23 -23.14
CA ARG A 267 -24.62 0.44 -24.38
C ARG A 267 -25.70 -0.63 -24.33
N LEU A 268 -25.74 -1.43 -23.26
CA LEU A 268 -26.75 -2.47 -23.06
C LEU A 268 -28.18 -1.90 -23.06
N LEU A 269 -28.34 -0.65 -22.61
CA LEU A 269 -29.61 0.09 -22.60
C LEU A 269 -29.88 0.86 -23.91
N GLY A 270 -28.99 0.76 -24.90
CA GLY A 270 -29.15 1.36 -26.23
C GLY A 270 -28.66 2.80 -26.36
N ASP A 271 -27.90 3.31 -25.38
CA ASP A 271 -27.31 4.66 -25.39
C ASP A 271 -25.81 4.59 -25.05
N GLN A 272 -24.95 4.58 -26.06
CA GLN A 272 -23.49 4.57 -25.88
C GLN A 272 -23.03 5.89 -25.26
N PRO A 273 -22.51 5.90 -24.01
CA PRO A 273 -22.03 7.14 -23.41
C PRO A 273 -20.75 7.64 -24.11
N PRO A 274 -20.49 8.96 -24.11
CA PRO A 274 -19.23 9.49 -24.61
C PRO A 274 -18.03 8.89 -23.87
N THR A 275 -17.01 8.49 -24.60
CA THR A 275 -15.77 7.96 -24.03
C THR A 275 -15.05 9.02 -23.19
N ARG A 276 -14.72 8.68 -21.94
CA ARG A 276 -14.09 9.57 -20.95
C ARG A 276 -12.87 8.91 -20.33
N VAL A 277 -12.06 9.70 -19.64
CA VAL A 277 -11.05 9.18 -18.71
C VAL A 277 -11.72 8.84 -17.38
N SER A 278 -11.55 7.62 -16.88
CA SER A 278 -12.08 7.16 -15.59
C SER A 278 -11.11 7.39 -14.43
N VAL A 279 -9.82 7.14 -14.65
CA VAL A 279 -8.77 7.31 -13.64
C VAL A 279 -7.44 7.66 -14.31
N THR A 280 -6.59 8.44 -13.61
CA THR A 280 -5.28 8.88 -14.10
C THR A 280 -4.16 8.53 -13.14
N TYR A 281 -2.98 8.27 -13.71
CA TYR A 281 -1.71 8.29 -12.99
C TYR A 281 -0.75 9.26 -13.70
N PRO A 282 -0.05 10.16 -13.00
CA PRO A 282 -0.31 10.58 -11.63
C PRO A 282 -1.76 11.05 -11.42
N ALA A 283 -2.25 10.99 -10.18
CA ALA A 283 -3.53 11.58 -9.82
C ALA A 283 -3.47 13.12 -9.94
N ASP A 284 -4.61 13.78 -10.15
CA ASP A 284 -4.64 15.24 -10.21
C ASP A 284 -4.13 15.87 -8.91
N GLY A 285 -3.25 16.86 -9.04
CA GLY A 285 -2.58 17.51 -7.92
C GLY A 285 -1.50 16.66 -7.24
N GLN A 286 -1.21 15.44 -7.72
CA GLN A 286 -0.21 14.57 -7.10
C GLN A 286 1.17 15.23 -7.16
N ARG A 287 1.86 15.23 -6.02
CA ARG A 287 3.21 15.78 -5.89
C ARG A 287 4.23 14.64 -5.82
N ARG A 288 5.52 15.00 -5.87
CA ARG A 288 6.63 14.07 -5.62
C ARG A 288 6.73 12.95 -6.66
N ILE A 289 6.31 13.26 -7.88
CA ILE A 289 6.61 12.42 -9.05
C ILE A 289 8.11 12.56 -9.36
N PRO A 290 8.85 11.50 -9.68
CA PRO A 290 10.26 11.61 -10.01
C PRO A 290 10.54 12.70 -11.06
N ALA A 291 11.55 13.54 -10.81
CA ALA A 291 11.99 14.50 -11.81
C ALA A 291 12.82 13.83 -12.91
N ALA A 292 13.49 12.72 -12.59
CA ALA A 292 14.38 12.00 -13.48
C ALA A 292 14.02 10.51 -13.60
N GLY A 293 14.55 9.85 -14.63
CA GLY A 293 14.32 8.44 -14.93
C GLY A 293 13.24 8.18 -15.99
N TRP A 294 12.83 9.22 -16.72
CA TRP A 294 11.74 9.14 -17.70
C TRP A 294 12.18 8.52 -19.03
N VAL A 295 13.44 8.69 -19.42
CA VAL A 295 13.97 8.15 -20.68
C VAL A 295 14.41 6.70 -20.48
N ARG A 296 13.47 5.77 -20.66
CA ARG A 296 13.70 4.33 -20.50
C ARG A 296 12.82 3.48 -21.41
N SER A 297 13.08 2.17 -21.40
CA SER A 297 12.17 1.18 -21.97
C SER A 297 11.09 0.85 -20.95
N TYR A 298 9.83 0.93 -21.36
CA TYR A 298 8.68 0.57 -20.54
C TYR A 298 8.11 -0.76 -21.04
N GLN A 299 7.92 -1.69 -20.12
CA GLN A 299 7.32 -2.99 -20.37
C GLN A 299 6.32 -3.28 -19.25
N PRO A 300 5.26 -4.06 -19.53
CA PRO A 300 4.37 -4.52 -18.49
C PRO A 300 4.97 -5.61 -17.62
N GLY A 301 4.40 -5.69 -16.43
CA GLY A 301 4.60 -6.76 -15.49
C GLY A 301 5.88 -6.63 -14.67
N SER A 302 6.20 -7.71 -13.97
CA SER A 302 7.11 -7.71 -12.83
C SER A 302 8.47 -8.34 -13.08
N ALA A 303 8.76 -8.80 -14.30
CA ALA A 303 10.05 -9.42 -14.58
C ALA A 303 11.22 -8.44 -14.33
N PRO A 304 12.40 -8.93 -13.90
CA PRO A 304 13.56 -8.08 -13.65
C PRO A 304 13.89 -7.15 -14.83
N GLY A 305 14.10 -5.87 -14.51
CA GLY A 305 14.38 -4.82 -15.50
C GLY A 305 13.14 -4.15 -16.10
N ARG A 306 11.92 -4.59 -15.77
CA ARG A 306 10.66 -4.00 -16.25
C ARG A 306 10.09 -2.89 -15.36
N GLY A 307 10.90 -2.32 -14.47
CA GLY A 307 10.46 -1.26 -13.55
C GLY A 307 10.08 0.06 -14.21
N GLY A 308 9.99 1.12 -13.41
CA GLY A 308 9.56 2.45 -13.84
C GLY A 308 8.07 2.67 -13.63
N ALA A 309 7.48 2.08 -12.59
CA ALA A 309 6.09 2.34 -12.22
C ALA A 309 5.88 3.83 -11.95
N ARG A 310 6.83 4.46 -11.22
CA ARG A 310 6.73 5.86 -10.77
C ARG A 310 6.94 6.90 -11.86
N THR A 311 7.42 6.50 -13.03
CA THR A 311 7.68 7.37 -14.19
C THR A 311 6.74 7.04 -15.34
N ARG A 312 5.47 6.76 -15.03
CA ARG A 312 4.38 6.56 -16.02
C ARG A 312 3.38 7.69 -15.95
N ILE A 313 2.81 8.06 -17.10
CA ILE A 313 1.70 9.01 -17.18
C ILE A 313 0.60 8.29 -17.96
N ALA A 314 -0.33 7.69 -17.22
CA ALA A 314 -1.35 6.82 -17.75
C ALA A 314 -2.76 7.36 -17.48
N ALA A 315 -3.69 6.99 -18.34
CA ALA A 315 -5.12 7.20 -18.13
C ALA A 315 -5.88 5.96 -18.62
N SER A 316 -6.94 5.57 -17.90
CA SER A 316 -7.85 4.52 -18.35
C SER A 316 -9.11 5.16 -18.94
N LEU A 317 -9.54 4.66 -20.09
CA LEU A 317 -10.73 5.12 -20.79
C LEU A 317 -11.96 4.29 -20.36
N THR A 318 -13.13 4.92 -20.40
CA THR A 318 -14.42 4.24 -20.17
C THR A 318 -14.85 3.37 -21.34
N TRP A 319 -14.19 3.50 -22.50
CA TRP A 319 -14.45 2.68 -23.68
C TRP A 319 -13.15 2.38 -24.41
N SER A 320 -13.16 1.32 -25.20
CA SER A 320 -11.97 0.82 -25.85
C SER A 320 -11.51 1.71 -26.99
N LEU A 321 -10.21 1.69 -27.24
CA LEU A 321 -9.58 2.20 -28.44
C LEU A 321 -9.92 1.33 -29.66
N PRO A 322 -9.71 1.83 -30.90
CA PRO A 322 -9.88 1.05 -32.11
C PRO A 322 -9.21 -0.32 -32.04
N TYR A 323 -9.98 -1.34 -32.39
CA TYR A 323 -9.52 -2.72 -32.53
C TYR A 323 -10.08 -3.34 -33.80
N VAL A 324 -9.50 -4.46 -34.23
CA VAL A 324 -9.92 -5.13 -35.46
C VAL A 324 -10.36 -6.57 -35.20
N PRO A 325 -11.20 -7.15 -36.07
CA PRO A 325 -11.34 -8.59 -36.15
C PRO A 325 -9.96 -9.24 -36.36
N ARG A 326 -9.77 -10.46 -35.85
CA ARG A 326 -8.45 -11.16 -35.84
C ARG A 326 -7.76 -11.30 -37.21
N SER A 327 -8.51 -11.22 -38.31
CA SER A 327 -8.02 -11.29 -39.69
C SER A 327 -7.83 -9.92 -40.37
N GLY A 328 -8.08 -8.82 -39.64
CA GLY A 328 -7.91 -7.45 -40.12
C GLY A 328 -6.45 -6.96 -40.08
N PRO A 329 -6.15 -5.81 -40.71
CA PRO A 329 -4.85 -5.17 -40.57
C PRO A 329 -4.64 -4.72 -39.12
N SER A 330 -3.43 -4.93 -38.57
CA SER A 330 -3.10 -4.54 -37.20
C SER A 330 -3.34 -3.06 -36.94
N VAL A 331 -3.86 -2.75 -35.76
CA VAL A 331 -4.01 -1.37 -35.29
C VAL A 331 -2.66 -0.87 -34.76
N SER A 332 -2.37 0.42 -34.99
CA SER A 332 -1.18 1.05 -34.44
C SER A 332 -1.33 1.23 -32.93
N ALA A 333 -0.36 0.74 -32.16
CA ALA A 333 -0.31 1.03 -30.72
C ALA A 333 -0.02 2.52 -30.46
N GLN A 334 0.71 3.19 -31.37
CA GLN A 334 0.96 4.62 -31.26
C GLN A 334 -0.31 5.41 -31.60
N LEU A 335 -0.71 6.29 -30.68
CA LEU A 335 -1.89 7.13 -30.79
C LEU A 335 -1.65 8.31 -31.74
N PRO A 336 -2.72 8.95 -32.25
CA PRO A 336 -2.61 10.14 -33.10
C PRO A 336 -1.77 11.25 -32.47
N PRO A 337 -1.00 12.02 -33.26
CA PRO A 337 -0.31 13.20 -32.76
C PRO A 337 -1.27 14.17 -32.07
N GLY A 338 -0.94 14.58 -30.84
CA GLY A 338 -1.77 15.49 -30.04
C GLY A 338 -2.90 14.81 -29.26
N ALA A 339 -3.11 13.49 -29.41
CA ALA A 339 -4.09 12.74 -28.61
C ALA A 339 -3.83 12.85 -27.11
N MET A 340 -2.55 12.85 -26.72
CA MET A 340 -2.11 13.25 -25.38
C MET A 340 -0.98 14.27 -25.47
N THR A 341 -0.97 15.23 -24.54
CA THR A 341 0.12 16.21 -24.43
C THR A 341 0.56 16.40 -22.98
N LEU A 342 1.80 16.82 -22.80
CA LEU A 342 2.37 17.16 -21.50
C LEU A 342 2.96 18.57 -21.58
N THR A 343 2.41 19.50 -20.81
CA THR A 343 2.77 20.92 -20.89
C THR A 343 3.20 21.42 -19.51
N PRO A 344 4.34 22.10 -19.35
CA PRO A 344 4.65 22.80 -18.10
C PRO A 344 3.54 23.83 -17.80
N VAL A 345 3.03 23.90 -16.57
CA VAL A 345 1.93 24.83 -16.23
C VAL A 345 2.33 26.29 -16.44
N ASP A 346 3.61 26.61 -16.24
CA ASP A 346 4.17 27.95 -16.47
C ASP A 346 4.59 28.19 -17.94
N GLY A 347 4.34 27.22 -18.82
CA GLY A 347 4.65 27.26 -20.24
C GLY A 347 3.39 27.19 -21.12
N THR A 348 3.58 27.37 -22.42
CA THR A 348 2.49 27.29 -23.42
C THR A 348 2.63 26.10 -24.36
N ASP A 349 3.84 25.60 -24.56
CA ASP A 349 4.14 24.61 -25.58
C ASP A 349 4.28 23.21 -24.95
N PRO A 350 3.63 22.18 -25.53
CA PRO A 350 3.83 20.80 -25.11
C PRO A 350 5.30 20.36 -25.22
N LEU A 351 5.74 19.54 -24.26
CA LEU A 351 7.06 18.93 -24.29
C LEU A 351 7.17 17.89 -25.43
N PRO A 352 8.37 17.71 -26.00
CA PRO A 352 8.65 16.58 -26.86
C PRO A 352 8.44 15.25 -26.12
N LEU A 353 7.82 14.29 -26.81
CA LEU A 353 7.52 12.97 -26.26
C LEU A 353 8.53 11.93 -26.75
N LEU A 354 8.72 10.90 -25.94
CA LEU A 354 9.55 9.76 -26.27
C LEU A 354 9.03 9.08 -27.55
N SER A 355 9.94 8.62 -28.41
CA SER A 355 9.57 7.97 -29.66
C SER A 355 8.60 6.82 -29.42
N GLY A 356 7.49 6.79 -30.17
CA GLY A 356 6.42 5.80 -30.03
C GLY A 356 5.33 6.16 -29.02
N TYR A 357 5.42 7.32 -28.36
CA TYR A 357 4.39 7.87 -27.47
C TYR A 357 3.70 9.10 -28.10
N PRO A 358 2.44 9.40 -27.71
CA PRO A 358 1.60 8.62 -26.79
C PRO A 358 1.11 7.32 -27.43
N ARG A 359 0.74 6.33 -26.62
CA ARG A 359 0.38 4.98 -27.08
C ARG A 359 -0.68 4.29 -26.22
N ALA A 360 -1.35 3.31 -26.81
CA ALA A 360 -2.08 2.27 -26.10
C ALA A 360 -1.09 1.32 -25.38
N VAL A 361 -1.49 0.90 -24.18
CA VAL A 361 -0.72 0.05 -23.25
C VAL A 361 -1.69 -0.91 -22.53
N PRO A 362 -1.21 -2.04 -21.98
CA PRO A 362 0.18 -2.50 -21.94
C PRO A 362 0.63 -3.47 -23.04
N TYR A 363 -0.28 -4.10 -23.79
CA TYR A 363 0.03 -5.27 -24.63
C TYR A 363 0.04 -4.93 -26.12
N GLY A 364 -1.04 -4.36 -26.65
CA GLY A 364 -1.25 -3.93 -28.03
C GLY A 364 -2.74 -3.72 -28.38
N PRO A 365 -3.04 -2.87 -29.39
CA PRO A 365 -4.40 -2.38 -29.64
C PRO A 365 -5.33 -3.37 -30.35
N ASP A 366 -4.81 -4.48 -30.89
CA ASP A 366 -5.54 -5.35 -31.81
C ASP A 366 -6.80 -5.98 -31.19
N ALA A 367 -6.93 -6.00 -29.87
CA ALA A 367 -8.06 -6.60 -29.17
C ALA A 367 -8.94 -5.57 -28.41
N GLY A 368 -8.53 -4.30 -28.36
CA GLY A 368 -9.30 -3.19 -27.79
C GLY A 368 -8.93 -2.88 -26.35
N GLU A 369 -7.80 -2.19 -26.18
CA GLU A 369 -7.29 -1.68 -24.90
C GLU A 369 -8.01 -0.40 -24.48
N HIS A 370 -7.95 -0.09 -23.19
CA HIS A 370 -8.54 1.10 -22.59
C HIS A 370 -7.50 2.03 -21.99
N THR A 371 -6.32 1.50 -21.66
CA THR A 371 -5.27 2.24 -20.97
C THR A 371 -4.33 2.87 -22.00
N ILE A 372 -4.10 4.17 -21.81
CA ILE A 372 -3.20 4.97 -22.64
C ILE A 372 -2.09 5.54 -21.79
N ASP A 373 -0.92 5.72 -22.38
CA ASP A 373 0.26 6.27 -21.70
C ASP A 373 1.00 7.28 -22.56
N LEU A 374 1.65 8.23 -21.88
CA LEU A 374 2.49 9.27 -22.44
C LEU A 374 3.84 9.30 -21.70
N GLN A 375 4.93 9.48 -22.44
CA GLN A 375 6.29 9.58 -21.87
C GLN A 375 7.02 10.80 -22.44
N PRO A 376 7.65 11.64 -21.60
CA PRO A 376 8.46 12.75 -22.10
C PRO A 376 9.77 12.24 -22.72
N ALA A 377 10.30 12.96 -23.71
CA ALA A 377 11.57 12.61 -24.38
C ALA A 377 12.82 12.87 -23.52
N ALA A 378 12.66 13.51 -22.38
CA ALA A 378 13.72 13.91 -21.46
C ALA A 378 13.19 13.90 -20.02
N ASP A 379 14.12 13.92 -19.06
CA ASP A 379 13.78 14.16 -17.67
C ASP A 379 13.09 15.52 -17.48
N LEU A 380 12.19 15.56 -16.50
CA LEU A 380 11.40 16.73 -16.18
C LEU A 380 12.16 17.66 -15.23
N GLN A 381 11.77 18.93 -15.20
CA GLN A 381 12.35 19.90 -14.27
C GLN A 381 11.95 19.54 -12.85
N PRO A 382 12.88 19.55 -11.87
CA PRO A 382 12.54 19.37 -10.47
C PRO A 382 11.57 20.43 -9.95
N CYS A 383 10.67 20.05 -9.05
CA CYS A 383 9.71 20.96 -8.38
C CYS A 383 8.80 21.77 -9.31
N ALA A 384 8.56 21.29 -10.52
CA ALA A 384 7.75 21.95 -11.53
C ALA A 384 6.38 21.29 -11.66
N TRP A 385 5.37 22.10 -11.97
CA TRP A 385 4.02 21.64 -12.28
C TRP A 385 3.88 21.36 -13.76
N TYR A 386 3.25 20.23 -14.06
CA TYR A 386 2.90 19.80 -15.42
C TYR A 386 1.42 19.54 -15.51
N ARG A 387 0.83 19.91 -16.65
CA ARG A 387 -0.52 19.54 -17.06
C ARG A 387 -0.43 18.45 -18.12
N VAL A 388 -1.23 17.41 -17.96
CA VAL A 388 -1.48 16.40 -18.98
C VAL A 388 -2.84 16.68 -19.58
N ASP A 389 -2.95 16.61 -20.90
CA ASP A 389 -4.20 16.77 -21.63
C ASP A 389 -4.46 15.53 -22.49
N VAL A 390 -5.61 14.87 -22.31
CA VAL A 390 -6.21 13.95 -23.29
C VAL A 390 -7.17 14.79 -24.14
N THR A 391 -7.01 14.75 -25.46
CA THR A 391 -7.72 15.65 -26.39
C THR A 391 -8.74 14.90 -27.23
N ASP A 392 -9.57 15.67 -27.96
CA ASP A 392 -10.53 15.16 -28.94
C ASP A 392 -9.87 14.61 -30.22
N ALA A 393 -8.54 14.71 -30.34
CA ALA A 393 -7.79 14.00 -31.38
C ALA A 393 -7.69 12.49 -31.10
N LEU A 394 -7.93 12.06 -29.86
CA LEU A 394 -8.06 10.66 -29.52
C LEU A 394 -9.47 10.19 -29.89
N LEU A 395 -9.54 9.11 -30.66
CA LEU A 395 -10.79 8.50 -31.09
C LEU A 395 -10.96 7.14 -30.42
N ASP A 396 -12.19 6.82 -30.06
CA ASP A 396 -12.57 5.51 -29.53
C ASP A 396 -12.81 4.46 -30.64
N ALA A 397 -13.24 3.27 -30.26
CA ALA A 397 -13.46 2.15 -31.18
C ALA A 397 -14.50 2.43 -32.27
N ASP A 398 -15.47 3.32 -32.03
CA ASP A 398 -16.48 3.71 -33.04
C ASP A 398 -16.00 4.90 -33.90
N GLY A 399 -14.80 5.42 -33.62
CA GLY A 399 -14.24 6.59 -34.30
C GLY A 399 -14.77 7.91 -33.76
N GLU A 400 -15.43 7.91 -32.59
CA GLU A 400 -15.93 9.11 -31.94
C GLU A 400 -14.84 9.76 -31.06
N PRO A 401 -14.82 11.09 -30.94
CA PRO A 401 -13.83 11.77 -30.11
C PRO A 401 -14.01 11.47 -28.62
N VAL A 402 -12.89 11.16 -27.95
CA VAL A 402 -12.84 11.08 -26.49
C VAL A 402 -13.08 12.47 -25.89
N VAL A 403 -13.85 12.54 -24.80
CA VAL A 403 -14.12 13.79 -24.09
C VAL A 403 -12.81 14.36 -23.53
N PRO A 404 -12.42 15.59 -23.93
CA PRO A 404 -11.18 16.19 -23.46
C PRO A 404 -11.10 16.27 -21.94
N THR A 405 -9.96 15.86 -21.40
CA THR A 405 -9.72 15.78 -19.95
C THR A 405 -8.31 16.24 -19.63
N SER A 406 -8.17 17.05 -18.58
CA SER A 406 -6.88 17.58 -18.14
C SER A 406 -6.67 17.33 -16.66
N TRP A 407 -5.44 17.02 -16.26
CA TRP A 407 -5.03 16.95 -14.86
C TRP A 407 -3.60 17.45 -14.69
N THR A 408 -3.20 17.69 -13.45
CA THR A 408 -1.89 18.23 -13.12
C THR A 408 -1.14 17.34 -12.15
N PHE A 409 0.19 17.39 -12.22
CA PHE A 409 1.06 16.80 -11.21
C PHE A 409 2.33 17.64 -11.03
N ARG A 410 3.02 17.42 -9.91
CA ARG A 410 4.28 18.09 -9.60
C ARG A 410 5.41 17.09 -9.45
N THR A 411 6.53 17.39 -10.11
CA THR A 411 7.77 16.66 -9.89
C THR A 411 8.37 16.96 -8.51
N GLY A 412 9.10 16.01 -7.95
CA GLY A 412 9.92 16.16 -6.76
C GLY A 412 11.29 16.75 -7.08
N LEU A 413 12.20 16.67 -6.12
CA LEU A 413 13.55 17.25 -6.19
C LEU A 413 14.54 16.37 -6.97
N ASP A 414 14.32 15.05 -6.99
CA ASP A 414 15.26 14.06 -7.52
C ASP A 414 14.55 12.85 -8.18
N ALA A 415 15.34 11.83 -8.55
CA ALA A 415 14.86 10.58 -9.15
C ALA A 415 14.02 9.71 -8.20
N ALA A 416 14.14 9.91 -6.89
CA ALA A 416 13.29 9.24 -5.90
C ALA A 416 11.97 9.99 -5.66
N GLY A 417 11.78 11.15 -6.30
CA GLY A 417 10.65 12.04 -6.04
C GLY A 417 10.73 12.66 -4.65
N SER A 418 11.92 12.93 -4.13
CA SER A 418 12.08 13.59 -2.82
C SER A 418 11.31 14.90 -2.76
N ARG A 419 10.86 15.27 -1.55
CA ARG A 419 10.04 16.45 -1.27
C ARG A 419 10.70 17.75 -1.77
N CYS A 420 9.92 18.65 -2.38
CA CYS A 420 10.35 20.02 -2.64
C CYS A 420 10.24 20.92 -1.39
N PRO A 421 11.08 21.96 -1.22
CA PRO A 421 11.09 22.77 0.00
C PRO A 421 9.73 23.36 0.42
N ASP A 422 8.85 23.61 -0.56
CA ASP A 422 7.51 24.17 -0.40
C ASP A 422 6.38 23.11 -0.44
N ASP A 423 6.69 21.83 -0.65
CA ASP A 423 5.69 20.78 -0.55
C ASP A 423 5.22 20.61 0.90
N PRO A 424 3.93 20.42 1.16
CA PRO A 424 3.48 20.05 2.49
C PRO A 424 4.08 18.69 2.88
N TYR A 425 4.39 18.53 4.16
CA TYR A 425 4.73 17.23 4.73
C TYR A 425 3.49 16.33 4.76
N THR A 426 3.67 15.04 4.51
CA THR A 426 2.59 14.05 4.65
C THR A 426 2.33 13.77 6.14
N PRO A 427 1.20 13.13 6.49
CA PRO A 427 0.93 12.80 7.89
C PRO A 427 1.99 11.92 8.56
N VAL A 428 2.62 11.01 7.80
CA VAL A 428 3.71 10.16 8.28
C VAL A 428 4.95 11.00 8.55
N GLU A 429 5.30 11.91 7.65
CA GLU A 429 6.47 12.78 7.80
C GLU A 429 6.32 13.75 8.97
N ASN A 430 5.14 14.35 9.12
CA ASN A 430 4.80 15.17 10.27
C ASN A 430 4.96 14.41 11.59
N HIS A 431 4.49 13.17 11.64
CA HIS A 431 4.69 12.31 12.81
C HIS A 431 6.17 12.03 13.08
N VAL A 432 6.96 11.72 12.06
CA VAL A 432 8.42 11.53 12.20
C VAL A 432 9.09 12.81 12.72
N ARG A 433 8.74 13.97 12.16
CA ARG A 433 9.27 15.27 12.58
C ARG A 433 8.95 15.57 14.05
N ALA A 434 7.71 15.35 14.48
CA ALA A 434 7.30 15.50 15.88
C ALA A 434 8.09 14.56 16.80
N LEU A 435 8.25 13.28 16.41
CA LEU A 435 9.03 12.32 17.19
C LEU A 435 10.49 12.73 17.34
N TYR A 436 11.12 13.27 16.29
CA TYR A 436 12.48 13.79 16.37
C TYR A 436 12.58 15.00 17.31
N GLN A 437 11.62 15.93 17.25
CA GLN A 437 11.60 17.07 18.13
C GLN A 437 11.46 16.65 19.60
N ASP A 438 10.49 15.79 19.90
CA ASP A 438 10.17 15.42 21.29
C ASP A 438 11.20 14.45 21.88
N LEU A 439 11.67 13.47 21.10
CA LEU A 439 12.62 12.47 21.59
C LEU A 439 14.07 12.93 21.47
N LEU A 440 14.44 13.57 20.36
CA LEU A 440 15.84 13.86 20.03
C LEU A 440 16.21 15.35 20.19
N GLY A 441 15.22 16.24 20.20
CA GLY A 441 15.42 17.66 20.50
C GLY A 441 15.94 18.45 19.30
N ARG A 442 15.70 17.93 18.10
CA ARG A 442 16.14 18.55 16.85
C ARG A 442 15.14 18.26 15.74
N THR A 443 15.16 19.10 14.71
CA THR A 443 14.48 18.82 13.44
C THR A 443 15.27 17.75 12.66
N PRO A 444 14.59 16.71 12.12
CA PRO A 444 15.24 15.78 11.21
C PRO A 444 15.58 16.45 9.88
N SER A 445 16.63 15.99 9.22
CA SER A 445 16.89 16.32 7.82
C SER A 445 15.89 15.60 6.89
N ASP A 446 15.68 16.13 5.68
CA ASP A 446 14.78 15.49 4.70
C ASP A 446 15.19 14.04 4.36
N PRO A 447 16.49 13.67 4.24
CA PRO A 447 16.89 12.27 4.08
C PRO A 447 16.51 11.37 5.27
N GLU A 448 16.55 11.89 6.51
CA GLU A 448 16.10 11.12 7.68
C GLU A 448 14.58 10.89 7.63
N VAL A 449 13.80 11.90 7.28
CA VAL A 449 12.35 11.79 7.09
C VAL A 449 12.02 10.81 5.95
N GLY A 450 12.69 10.92 4.81
CA GLY A 450 12.54 10.03 3.67
C GLY A 450 12.88 8.58 4.01
N GLY A 451 13.96 8.35 4.77
CA GLY A 451 14.35 7.02 5.23
C GLY A 451 13.29 6.35 6.11
N TRP A 452 12.66 7.10 7.03
CA TRP A 452 11.55 6.55 7.82
C TRP A 452 10.30 6.30 6.99
N THR A 453 9.97 7.21 6.08
CA THR A 453 8.79 7.11 5.22
C THR A 453 8.88 5.88 4.31
N ALA A 454 10.03 5.63 3.69
CA ALA A 454 10.26 4.44 2.88
C ALA A 454 10.09 3.13 3.67
N GLN A 455 10.47 3.11 4.95
CA GLN A 455 10.25 1.94 5.81
C GLN A 455 8.78 1.75 6.16
N VAL A 456 8.04 2.85 6.38
CA VAL A 456 6.58 2.81 6.62
C VAL A 456 5.83 2.32 5.38
N GLU A 457 6.23 2.78 4.19
CA GLU A 457 5.71 2.30 2.89
C GLU A 457 5.98 0.79 2.69
N ARG A 458 7.05 0.26 3.29
CA ARG A 458 7.36 -1.18 3.37
C ARG A 458 6.82 -1.84 4.65
N GLY A 459 5.74 -1.32 5.22
CA GLY A 459 5.01 -1.99 6.31
C GLY A 459 5.57 -1.81 7.72
N LEU A 460 6.55 -0.92 7.95
CA LEU A 460 6.97 -0.56 9.30
C LEU A 460 5.81 0.11 10.03
N SER A 461 5.23 -0.59 11.01
CA SER A 461 4.14 -0.04 11.82
C SER A 461 4.57 1.19 12.62
N ARG A 462 3.64 2.13 12.85
CA ARG A 462 3.87 3.31 13.72
C ARG A 462 4.42 2.91 15.11
N PRO A 463 3.89 1.87 15.80
CA PRO A 463 4.47 1.43 17.06
C PRO A 463 5.94 0.99 16.96
N ALA A 464 6.32 0.33 15.86
CA ALA A 464 7.71 -0.09 15.62
C ALA A 464 8.62 1.12 15.34
N LEU A 465 8.16 2.09 14.56
CA LEU A 465 8.86 3.35 14.32
C LEU A 465 9.11 4.10 15.64
N VAL A 466 8.09 4.30 16.47
CA VAL A 466 8.22 4.91 17.80
C VAL A 466 9.20 4.12 18.68
N ALA A 467 9.11 2.78 18.66
CA ALA A 467 10.02 1.94 19.44
C ALA A 467 11.49 2.09 18.99
N ALA A 468 11.73 2.19 17.69
CA ALA A 468 13.06 2.37 17.12
C ALA A 468 13.68 3.72 17.54
N LEU A 469 12.91 4.82 17.47
CA LEU A 469 13.39 6.15 17.88
C LEU A 469 13.60 6.26 19.39
N VAL A 470 12.64 5.82 20.22
CA VAL A 470 12.80 5.79 21.69
C VAL A 470 13.97 4.89 22.11
N GLY A 471 14.17 3.79 21.39
CA GLY A 471 15.26 2.84 21.58
C GLY A 471 16.56 3.23 20.88
N SER A 472 16.68 4.42 20.30
CA SER A 472 17.89 4.83 19.59
C SER A 472 19.04 5.21 20.53
N GLY A 473 20.27 5.13 20.04
CA GLY A 473 21.44 5.63 20.78
C GLY A 473 21.37 7.13 21.07
N GLU A 474 20.78 7.90 20.14
CA GLU A 474 20.59 9.34 20.29
C GLU A 474 19.60 9.68 21.41
N ALA A 475 18.44 9.03 21.44
CA ALA A 475 17.48 9.20 22.54
C ALA A 475 18.09 8.82 23.90
N ARG A 476 18.90 7.74 23.95
CA ARG A 476 19.63 7.37 25.16
C ARG A 476 20.65 8.43 25.59
N ARG A 477 21.44 8.99 24.67
CA ARG A 477 22.38 10.09 24.99
C ARG A 477 21.66 11.28 25.60
N ARG A 478 20.50 11.67 25.04
CA ARG A 478 19.70 12.78 25.58
C ARG A 478 19.20 12.50 26.99
N LEU A 479 18.78 11.27 27.27
CA LEU A 479 18.39 10.86 28.63
C LEU A 479 19.57 10.91 29.61
N VAL A 480 20.79 10.56 29.17
CA VAL A 480 22.00 10.70 29.98
C VAL A 480 22.30 12.17 30.26
N ASP A 481 22.26 13.02 29.23
CA ASP A 481 22.52 14.45 29.38
C ASP A 481 21.51 15.11 30.33
N ALA A 482 20.22 14.76 30.20
CA ALA A 482 19.17 15.25 31.08
C ALA A 482 19.36 14.76 32.52
N ALA A 483 19.76 13.50 32.73
CA ALA A 483 20.03 12.96 34.07
C ALA A 483 21.24 13.67 34.72
N TYR A 484 22.31 13.91 33.98
CA TYR A 484 23.48 14.64 34.48
C TYR A 484 23.15 16.11 34.80
N ALA A 485 22.41 16.80 33.94
CA ALA A 485 21.99 18.17 34.18
C ALA A 485 21.08 18.27 35.42
N SER A 486 20.10 17.37 35.56
CA SER A 486 19.14 17.43 36.66
C SER A 486 19.66 16.89 37.99
N ASP A 487 20.48 15.83 37.97
CA ASP A 487 20.93 15.15 39.19
C ASP A 487 22.32 15.60 39.67
N LEU A 488 23.16 16.19 38.81
CA LEU A 488 24.53 16.61 39.13
C LEU A 488 24.85 18.08 38.81
N ASP A 489 23.95 18.81 38.12
CA ASP A 489 24.16 20.19 37.65
C ASP A 489 25.42 20.38 36.77
N ARG A 490 25.69 19.40 35.91
CA ARG A 490 26.78 19.49 34.92
C ARG A 490 26.51 18.62 33.70
N THR A 491 27.30 18.77 32.66
CA THR A 491 27.32 17.85 31.52
C THR A 491 28.16 16.60 31.83
N PRO A 492 27.83 15.42 31.28
CA PRO A 492 28.72 14.27 31.35
C PRO A 492 29.98 14.52 30.51
N ASP A 493 31.11 13.97 30.95
CA ASP A 493 32.29 13.86 30.11
C ASP A 493 32.04 12.84 28.96
N PRO A 494 32.83 12.88 27.87
CA PRO A 494 32.59 12.02 26.71
C PRO A 494 32.55 10.52 27.03
N ASP A 495 33.44 10.02 27.88
CA ASP A 495 33.52 8.60 28.23
C ASP A 495 32.35 8.19 29.14
N GLY A 496 32.01 9.03 30.12
CA GLY A 496 30.83 8.87 30.95
C GLY A 496 29.54 8.84 30.14
N ARG A 497 29.38 9.78 29.19
CA ARG A 497 28.23 9.80 28.29
C ARG A 497 28.12 8.51 27.48
N ALA A 498 29.23 8.05 26.90
CA ALA A 498 29.27 6.81 26.12
C ALA A 498 28.90 5.59 26.99
N PHE A 499 29.50 5.47 28.17
CA PHE A 499 29.22 4.38 29.11
C PHE A 499 27.73 4.33 29.49
N TRP A 500 27.15 5.45 29.92
CA TRP A 500 25.75 5.47 30.35
C TRP A 500 24.77 5.29 29.19
N THR A 501 25.12 5.72 27.98
CA THR A 501 24.31 5.48 26.78
C THR A 501 24.20 3.99 26.49
N GLU A 502 25.28 3.22 26.64
CA GLU A 502 25.23 1.76 26.49
C GLU A 502 24.54 1.11 27.69
N TYR A 503 24.75 1.63 28.90
CA TYR A 503 24.06 1.16 30.11
C TYR A 503 22.54 1.19 29.95
N LEU A 504 21.99 2.27 29.40
CA LEU A 504 20.55 2.45 29.18
C LEU A 504 19.95 1.56 28.08
N ARG A 505 20.78 0.77 27.36
CA ARG A 505 20.28 -0.23 26.40
C ARG A 505 19.50 -1.35 27.09
N THR A 506 19.92 -1.74 28.30
CA THR A 506 19.34 -2.86 29.05
C THR A 506 18.86 -2.48 30.45
N HIS A 507 19.08 -1.24 30.89
CA HIS A 507 18.69 -0.76 32.22
C HIS A 507 17.71 0.43 32.14
N PRO A 508 16.85 0.59 33.16
CA PRO A 508 15.93 1.72 33.20
C PRO A 508 16.64 3.03 33.54
N VAL A 509 16.08 4.15 33.08
CA VAL A 509 16.58 5.50 33.39
C VAL A 509 16.68 5.73 34.90
N THR A 510 15.73 5.20 35.68
CA THR A 510 15.73 5.26 37.14
C THR A 510 17.01 4.66 37.76
N MET A 511 17.58 3.62 37.15
CA MET A 511 18.80 2.98 37.65
C MET A 511 20.05 3.81 37.35
N LEU A 512 20.11 4.48 36.20
CA LEU A 512 21.13 5.50 35.92
C LEU A 512 21.07 6.59 36.99
N ARG A 513 19.91 7.23 37.16
CA ARG A 513 19.72 8.31 38.14
C ARG A 513 20.05 7.88 39.56
N THR A 514 19.62 6.68 39.95
CA THR A 514 19.97 6.09 41.26
C THR A 514 21.48 6.03 41.48
N ARG A 515 22.26 5.66 40.45
CA ARG A 515 23.72 5.57 40.56
C ARG A 515 24.38 6.95 40.59
N LEU A 516 23.89 7.92 39.82
CA LEU A 516 24.38 9.30 39.86
C LEU A 516 24.12 9.91 41.25
N LEU A 517 22.89 9.83 41.74
CA LEU A 517 22.46 10.36 43.03
C LEU A 517 23.09 9.67 44.24
N ALA A 518 23.60 8.44 44.08
CA ALA A 518 24.33 7.73 45.13
C ALA A 518 25.84 8.02 45.14
N SER A 519 26.33 8.81 44.18
CA SER A 519 27.77 9.01 43.99
C SER A 519 28.42 9.81 45.13
N PRO A 520 29.74 9.71 45.32
CA PRO A 520 30.48 10.59 46.22
C PRO A 520 30.31 12.08 45.88
N GLU A 521 30.11 12.41 44.60
CA GLU A 521 29.92 13.78 44.12
C GLU A 521 28.66 14.42 44.75
N VAL A 522 27.53 13.74 44.68
CA VAL A 522 26.25 14.22 45.26
C VAL A 522 26.31 14.34 46.78
N TYR A 523 27.04 13.44 47.44
CA TYR A 523 27.26 13.53 48.88
C TYR A 523 28.15 14.72 49.26
N ALA A 524 29.16 15.04 48.45
CA ALA A 524 29.97 16.23 48.62
C ALA A 524 29.16 17.52 48.34
N GLN A 525 28.25 17.52 47.35
CA GLN A 525 27.31 18.63 47.11
C GLN A 525 26.38 18.87 48.30
N GLY A 526 26.01 17.81 49.03
CA GLY A 526 25.32 17.89 50.32
C GLY A 526 26.22 18.23 51.51
N GLY A 527 27.41 18.81 51.30
CA GLY A 527 28.33 19.19 52.37
C GLY A 527 29.04 18.03 53.07
N GLY A 528 28.97 16.81 52.53
CA GLY A 528 29.66 15.65 53.09
C GLY A 528 29.02 15.08 54.37
N THR A 529 27.73 15.35 54.59
CA THR A 529 26.95 14.85 55.74
C THR A 529 25.70 14.12 55.26
N ASP A 530 25.16 13.21 56.09
CA ASP A 530 23.92 12.50 55.76
C ASP A 530 22.73 13.48 55.72
N GLU A 531 22.68 14.44 56.65
CA GLU A 531 21.64 15.48 56.70
C GLU A 531 21.64 16.32 55.42
N GLY A 532 22.81 16.82 55.02
CA GLY A 532 22.93 17.65 53.82
C GLY A 532 22.76 16.84 52.52
N TYR A 533 23.16 15.56 52.50
CA TYR A 533 22.84 14.66 51.39
C TYR A 533 21.33 14.47 51.21
N VAL A 534 20.59 14.22 52.29
CA VAL A 534 19.13 14.09 52.25
C VAL A 534 18.48 15.39 51.79
N ALA A 535 18.93 16.53 52.32
CA ALA A 535 18.43 17.85 51.89
C ALA A 535 18.63 18.06 50.38
N HIS A 536 19.83 17.76 49.87
CA HIS A 536 20.12 17.87 48.44
C HIS A 536 19.25 16.93 47.59
N LEU A 537 19.03 15.68 48.00
CA LEU A 537 18.13 14.76 47.29
C LEU A 537 16.68 15.27 47.23
N TYR A 538 16.19 15.92 48.30
CA TYR A 538 14.86 16.51 48.31
C TYR A 538 14.75 17.65 47.30
N ASP A 539 15.77 18.49 47.20
CA ASP A 539 15.79 19.58 46.22
C ASP A 539 15.83 19.06 44.77
N VAL A 540 16.72 18.12 44.45
CA VAL A 540 16.89 17.66 43.06
C VAL A 540 15.84 16.62 42.63
N VAL A 541 15.39 15.74 43.53
CA VAL A 541 14.42 14.68 43.21
C VAL A 541 13.00 15.12 43.49
N LEU A 542 12.71 15.65 44.67
CA LEU A 542 11.34 16.03 45.07
C LEU A 542 10.98 17.47 44.68
N GLN A 543 11.97 18.31 44.31
CA GLN A 543 11.77 19.72 43.99
C GLN A 543 11.11 20.51 45.12
N ARG A 544 11.51 20.19 46.36
CA ARG A 544 11.08 20.90 47.56
C ARG A 544 12.09 20.70 48.69
N PRO A 545 12.17 21.61 49.66
CA PRO A 545 13.01 21.42 50.83
C PRO A 545 12.55 20.22 51.67
N VAL A 546 13.52 19.58 52.35
CA VAL A 546 13.26 18.56 53.36
C VAL A 546 12.76 19.20 54.66
N ASP A 547 11.70 18.64 55.23
CA ASP A 547 11.25 19.00 56.58
C ASP A 547 12.02 18.21 57.65
N THR A 548 11.93 18.64 58.91
CA THR A 548 12.66 18.00 60.02
C THR A 548 12.34 16.51 60.15
N THR A 549 11.08 16.12 60.00
CA THR A 549 10.66 14.71 60.12
C THR A 549 11.24 13.84 58.99
N GLY A 550 11.23 14.34 57.76
CA GLY A 550 11.84 13.68 56.62
C GLY A 550 13.36 13.54 56.77
N SER A 551 14.02 14.61 57.23
CA SER A 551 15.46 14.61 57.49
C SER A 551 15.83 13.55 58.53
N ASP A 552 15.20 13.60 59.71
CA ASP A 552 15.43 12.64 60.81
C ASP A 552 15.16 11.19 60.41
N PHE A 553 14.11 10.94 59.61
CA PHE A 553 13.80 9.61 59.11
C PHE A 553 14.92 9.06 58.21
N TRP A 554 15.33 9.81 57.19
CA TRP A 554 16.32 9.31 56.23
C TRP A 554 17.71 9.20 56.83
N THR A 555 18.12 10.10 57.72
CA THR A 555 19.41 10.02 58.42
C THR A 555 19.44 8.82 59.36
N ALA A 556 18.36 8.54 60.10
CA ALA A 556 18.25 7.32 60.90
C ALA A 556 18.33 6.04 60.04
N GLN A 557 17.73 6.05 58.85
CA GLN A 557 17.83 4.92 57.91
C GLN A 557 19.26 4.72 57.39
N LEU A 558 19.99 5.80 57.06
CA LEU A 558 21.38 5.76 56.64
C LEU A 558 22.28 5.24 57.77
N ALA A 559 22.11 5.77 58.99
CA ALA A 559 22.81 5.30 60.20
C ALA A 559 22.53 3.82 60.50
N GLY A 560 21.31 3.34 60.20
CA GLY A 560 20.91 1.94 60.28
C GLY A 560 21.47 1.03 59.16
N GLY A 561 22.32 1.55 58.27
CA GLY A 561 23.01 0.80 57.23
C GLY A 561 22.29 0.76 55.87
N LEU A 562 21.20 1.52 55.68
CA LEU A 562 20.61 1.67 54.36
C LEU A 562 21.59 2.42 53.45
N SER A 563 21.80 1.95 52.21
CA SER A 563 22.73 2.62 51.31
C SER A 563 22.14 3.91 50.71
N ARG A 564 22.99 4.87 50.37
CA ARG A 564 22.63 6.08 49.61
C ARG A 564 21.87 5.75 48.32
N ALA A 565 22.28 4.70 47.61
CA ALA A 565 21.55 4.20 46.44
C ALA A 565 20.14 3.70 46.77
N ALA A 566 19.92 3.07 47.91
CA ALA A 566 18.59 2.65 48.33
C ALA A 566 17.71 3.85 48.72
N VAL A 567 18.27 4.89 49.35
CA VAL A 567 17.56 6.15 49.63
C VAL A 567 17.17 6.85 48.32
N ALA A 568 18.13 7.11 47.43
CA ALA A 568 17.90 7.75 46.13
C ALA A 568 16.85 6.99 45.32
N ARG A 569 16.95 5.65 45.24
CA ARG A 569 15.95 4.84 44.53
C ARG A 569 14.56 4.97 45.12
N ARG A 570 14.42 4.90 46.46
CA ARG A 570 13.12 5.03 47.14
C ARG A 570 12.46 6.38 46.89
N LEU A 571 13.25 7.46 46.84
CA LEU A 571 12.75 8.80 46.48
C LEU A 571 12.34 8.87 45.01
N LEU A 572 13.18 8.40 44.08
CA LEU A 572 12.90 8.41 42.64
C LEU A 572 11.63 7.65 42.25
N VAL A 573 11.33 6.53 42.92
CA VAL A 573 10.11 5.74 42.66
C VAL A 573 8.95 6.10 43.59
N SER A 574 9.08 7.15 44.39
CA SER A 574 8.01 7.61 45.26
C SER A 574 6.79 8.07 44.46
N ALA A 575 5.61 7.96 45.07
CA ALA A 575 4.37 8.39 44.43
C ALA A 575 4.37 9.88 44.06
N GLU A 576 5.08 10.72 44.81
CA GLU A 576 5.24 12.15 44.53
C GLU A 576 5.99 12.37 43.20
N VAL A 577 7.11 11.68 43.00
CA VAL A 577 7.93 11.78 41.78
C VAL A 577 7.20 11.16 40.59
N THR A 578 6.66 9.96 40.72
CA THR A 578 6.06 9.27 39.58
C THR A 578 4.76 9.91 39.11
N ARG A 579 3.93 10.42 40.02
CA ARG A 579 2.72 11.18 39.63
C ARG A 579 3.08 12.51 38.94
N ARG A 580 4.13 13.20 39.39
CA ARG A 580 4.64 14.41 38.71
C ARG A 580 5.17 14.07 37.32
N ALA A 581 6.01 13.03 37.20
CA ALA A 581 6.53 12.57 35.92
C ALA A 581 5.39 12.23 34.94
N VAL A 582 4.34 11.56 35.40
CA VAL A 582 3.16 11.27 34.56
C VAL A 582 2.53 12.58 34.07
N ARG A 583 2.22 13.53 34.95
CA ARG A 583 1.60 14.81 34.55
C ARG A 583 2.45 15.55 33.52
N THR A 584 3.74 15.73 33.82
CA THR A 584 4.67 16.42 32.93
C THR A 584 4.79 15.70 31.58
N THR A 585 4.86 14.37 31.53
CA THR A 585 4.95 13.66 30.25
C THR A 585 3.67 13.76 29.41
N TYR A 586 2.50 13.89 30.05
CA TYR A 586 1.24 14.16 29.32
C TYR A 586 1.19 15.59 28.79
N GLU A 587 1.60 16.56 29.59
CA GLU A 587 1.67 17.97 29.19
C GLU A 587 2.67 18.15 28.03
N ASP A 588 3.86 17.56 28.14
CA ASP A 588 4.92 17.70 27.14
C ASP A 588 4.58 17.02 25.81
N LEU A 589 3.94 15.83 25.85
CA LEU A 589 3.73 15.04 24.63
C LEU A 589 2.36 15.21 24.01
N VAL A 590 1.30 15.37 24.79
CA VAL A 590 -0.08 15.39 24.28
C VAL A 590 -0.86 16.65 24.67
N ASP A 591 -0.15 17.68 25.12
CA ASP A 591 -0.66 19.02 25.45
C ASP A 591 -1.94 19.03 26.30
N ARG A 592 -1.97 18.15 27.31
CA ARG A 592 -3.09 18.10 28.27
C ARG A 592 -2.70 17.58 29.64
N THR A 593 -3.45 18.00 30.65
CA THR A 593 -3.37 17.42 31.99
C THR A 593 -4.06 16.05 32.04
N PRO A 594 -3.42 15.00 32.58
CA PRO A 594 -4.08 13.70 32.73
C PRO A 594 -5.08 13.69 33.89
N GLY A 595 -6.17 12.95 33.72
CA GLY A 595 -7.16 12.74 34.77
C GLY A 595 -6.64 11.84 35.90
N THR A 596 -7.33 11.81 37.05
CA THR A 596 -6.94 11.00 38.21
C THR A 596 -6.76 9.52 37.87
N ALA A 597 -7.66 8.95 37.05
CA ALA A 597 -7.58 7.56 36.64
C ALA A 597 -6.31 7.25 35.81
N GLU A 598 -5.90 8.17 34.94
CA GLU A 598 -4.68 8.01 34.13
C GLU A 598 -3.43 8.11 35.02
N VAL A 599 -3.42 9.04 35.97
CA VAL A 599 -2.31 9.18 36.94
C VAL A 599 -2.19 7.93 37.82
N ASP A 600 -3.30 7.42 38.34
CA ASP A 600 -3.31 6.22 39.19
C ASP A 600 -2.98 4.95 38.40
N PHE A 601 -3.28 4.92 37.10
CA PHE A 601 -2.85 3.83 36.22
C PHE A 601 -1.34 3.88 35.93
N TRP A 602 -0.80 5.04 35.58
CA TRP A 602 0.58 5.15 35.09
C TRP A 602 1.63 5.26 36.19
N ALA A 603 1.35 5.95 37.30
CA ALA A 603 2.36 6.21 38.33
C ALA A 603 2.98 4.93 38.93
N PRO A 604 2.20 3.89 39.29
CA PRO A 604 2.77 2.61 39.76
C PRO A 604 3.57 1.87 38.69
N ARG A 605 3.20 2.00 37.41
CA ARG A 605 3.91 1.39 36.27
C ARG A 605 5.23 2.09 36.02
N VAL A 606 5.27 3.41 36.06
CA VAL A 606 6.53 4.19 35.99
C VAL A 606 7.44 3.85 37.16
N ALA A 607 6.91 3.68 38.38
CA ALA A 607 7.69 3.30 39.56
C ALA A 607 8.35 1.91 39.44
N SER A 608 7.66 0.96 38.83
CA SER A 608 8.10 -0.44 38.71
C SER A 608 8.81 -0.76 37.40
N THR A 609 8.71 0.12 36.39
CA THR A 609 9.30 -0.07 35.07
C THR A 609 10.18 1.13 34.71
N ASP A 610 10.26 1.44 33.42
CA ASP A 610 11.00 2.56 32.87
C ASP A 610 10.02 3.67 32.48
N THR A 611 10.37 4.93 32.72
CA THR A 611 9.62 6.10 32.24
C THR A 611 9.43 6.07 30.72
N ARG A 612 10.35 5.47 29.97
CA ARG A 612 10.21 5.22 28.51
C ARG A 612 8.97 4.39 28.15
N THR A 613 8.39 3.65 29.09
CA THR A 613 7.12 2.92 28.88
C THR A 613 5.95 3.86 28.71
N LEU A 614 5.85 4.92 29.54
CA LEU A 614 4.83 5.95 29.40
C LEU A 614 5.01 6.72 28.09
N VAL A 615 6.24 7.17 27.81
CA VAL A 615 6.57 7.89 26.57
C VAL A 615 6.15 7.09 25.33
N ARG A 616 6.55 5.82 25.24
CA ARG A 616 6.14 4.95 24.11
C ARG A 616 4.62 4.78 23.99
N ALA A 617 3.89 4.80 25.11
CA ALA A 617 2.45 4.67 25.08
C ALA A 617 1.79 5.95 24.54
N LEU A 618 2.22 7.13 24.99
CA LEU A 618 1.63 8.40 24.57
C LEU A 618 1.94 8.75 23.10
N LEU A 619 3.18 8.52 22.66
CA LEU A 619 3.62 8.79 21.27
C LEU A 619 2.88 7.97 20.20
N ARG A 620 2.10 6.96 20.60
CA ARG A 620 1.31 6.10 19.70
C ARG A 620 -0.18 6.44 19.72
N THR A 621 -0.60 7.42 20.53
CA THR A 621 -2.01 7.80 20.63
C THR A 621 -2.44 8.63 19.44
N ASP A 622 -3.72 8.53 19.08
CA ASP A 622 -4.30 9.37 18.02
C ASP A 622 -4.23 10.86 18.36
N ALA A 623 -4.29 11.21 19.65
CA ALA A 623 -4.11 12.59 20.13
C ALA A 623 -2.71 13.13 19.75
N TYR A 624 -1.65 12.37 20.01
CA TYR A 624 -0.29 12.73 19.60
C TYR A 624 -0.17 12.87 18.08
N VAL A 625 -0.71 11.89 17.35
CA VAL A 625 -0.65 11.89 15.87
C VAL A 625 -1.41 13.07 15.29
N ALA A 626 -2.56 13.43 15.85
CA ALA A 626 -3.36 14.59 15.43
C ALA A 626 -2.65 15.90 15.72
N GLN A 627 -2.04 16.05 16.91
CA GLN A 627 -1.22 17.20 17.27
C GLN A 627 -0.06 17.39 16.29
N ALA A 628 0.61 16.30 15.90
CA ALA A 628 1.70 16.34 14.93
C ALA A 628 1.27 16.86 13.55
N GLN A 629 -0.02 16.87 13.21
CA GLN A 629 -0.52 17.40 11.93
C GLN A 629 -0.68 18.92 11.90
N VAL A 630 -0.61 19.57 13.07
CA VAL A 630 -0.74 21.02 13.16
C VAL A 630 0.63 21.64 12.85
N PRO A 631 0.72 22.62 11.91
CA PRO A 631 1.97 23.21 11.45
C PRO A 631 2.87 23.83 12.53
#